data_AF-A0A1B2ET83-F1
#
_entry.id   AF-A0A1B2ET83-F1
#
_cell.length_a   1.000
_cell.length_b   1.000
_cell.length_c   1.000
_cell.angle_alpha   90.00
_cell.angle_beta   90.00
_cell.angle_gamma   90.00
#
_symmetry.space_group_name_H-M   'P 1'
#
loop_
_entity.id
_entity.type
_entity.pdbx_description
1 polymer ?
#
loop_
_entity_poly.entity_id
_entity_poly.type
_entity_poly.pdbx_seq_one_letter_code
_entity_poly.pdbx_strand_id
1 'polypeptide(L)'
;MFKDKPVNHDPREVFVRELFGRREEYNVFHEYYQELVRALYETGVSRTVYCVNIDAVIAALLLKMLWQPYRDGALTQEALETSAFTIFLYARMLGCAAEVDDHLNRGRNMDTRTAASKCQFVS
;
A
#
# COMPACT_ATOMS: atom_id res chain seq x y z
N MET A 1 -8.79 3.31 -9.50
CA MET A 1 -9.89 2.37 -9.82
C MET A 1 -9.77 1.96 -11.27
N PHE A 2 -9.47 0.69 -11.53
CA PHE A 2 -9.53 0.13 -12.89
C PHE A 2 -10.94 -0.41 -13.12
N LYS A 3 -11.85 0.47 -13.52
CA LYS A 3 -13.20 0.10 -13.94
C LYS A 3 -13.08 -0.70 -15.25
N ASP A 4 -13.79 -1.82 -15.36
CA ASP A 4 -13.97 -2.60 -16.61
C ASP A 4 -12.80 -3.47 -17.11
N LYS A 5 -11.78 -3.77 -16.28
CA LYS A 5 -10.80 -4.83 -16.60
C LYS A 5 -11.20 -6.19 -15.97
N PRO A 6 -11.04 -7.31 -16.69
CA PRO A 6 -11.41 -8.65 -16.19
C PRO A 6 -10.58 -9.12 -15.00
N VAL A 7 -9.39 -8.53 -14.80
CA VAL A 7 -8.51 -8.79 -13.65
C VAL A 7 -7.94 -7.45 -13.18
N ASN A 8 -8.04 -7.16 -11.88
CA ASN A 8 -7.49 -5.95 -11.26
C ASN A 8 -6.29 -6.34 -10.40
N HIS A 9 -5.10 -5.96 -10.86
CA HIS A 9 -3.86 -6.08 -10.09
C HIS A 9 -3.26 -4.70 -9.89
N ASP A 10 -2.76 -4.45 -8.68
CA ASP A 10 -1.93 -3.27 -8.45
C ASP A 10 -0.56 -3.49 -9.13
N PRO A 11 -0.10 -2.61 -10.03
CA PRO A 11 1.20 -2.77 -10.68
C PRO A 11 2.37 -2.92 -9.70
N ARG A 12 2.26 -2.32 -8.51
CA ARG A 12 3.27 -2.42 -7.45
C ARG A 12 3.27 -3.82 -6.81
N GLU A 13 2.10 -4.41 -6.61
CA GLU A 13 1.98 -5.81 -6.16
C GLU A 13 2.60 -6.75 -7.18
N VAL A 14 2.28 -6.56 -8.48
CA VAL A 14 2.81 -7.38 -9.58
C VAL A 14 4.34 -7.33 -9.57
N PHE A 15 4.93 -6.14 -9.44
CA PHE A 15 6.38 -5.98 -9.35
C PHE A 15 6.99 -6.74 -8.16
N VAL A 16 6.38 -6.62 -6.97
CA VAL A 16 6.86 -7.32 -5.76
C VAL A 16 6.80 -8.83 -5.97
N ARG A 17 5.71 -9.35 -6.53
CA ARG A 17 5.54 -10.78 -6.81
C ARG A 17 6.60 -11.29 -7.80
N GLU A 18 6.82 -10.57 -8.88
CA GLU A 18 7.85 -10.93 -9.88
C GLU A 18 9.27 -10.86 -9.30
N LEU A 19 9.53 -9.90 -8.40
CA LEU A 19 10.79 -9.83 -7.68
C LEU A 19 11.00 -11.06 -6.79
N PHE A 20 9.98 -11.46 -6.04
CA PHE A 20 10.01 -12.65 -5.17
C PHE A 20 10.21 -13.93 -5.99
N GLY A 21 9.46 -14.09 -7.08
CA GLY A 21 9.61 -15.23 -7.98
C GLY A 21 11.01 -15.37 -8.57
N ARG A 22 11.63 -14.25 -8.99
CA ARG A 22 13.02 -14.24 -9.47
C ARG A 22 14.06 -14.57 -8.39
N ARG A 23 13.73 -14.37 -7.12
CA ARG A 23 14.60 -14.68 -5.97
C ARG A 23 14.31 -16.05 -5.37
N GLU A 24 13.33 -16.78 -5.90
CA GLU A 24 12.83 -18.04 -5.32
C GLU A 24 12.39 -17.86 -3.85
N GLU A 25 11.92 -16.65 -3.51
CA GLU A 25 11.45 -16.32 -2.18
C GLU A 25 9.93 -16.49 -2.09
N TYR A 26 9.47 -17.06 -0.98
CA TYR A 26 8.05 -17.26 -0.71
C TYR A 26 7.56 -16.42 0.47
N ASN A 27 6.35 -15.86 0.38
CA ASN A 27 5.70 -15.10 1.44
C ASN A 27 4.26 -15.58 1.64
N VAL A 28 4.07 -16.43 2.66
CA VAL A 28 2.75 -16.96 3.03
C VAL A 28 1.72 -15.88 3.37
N PHE A 29 2.16 -14.76 3.97
CA PHE A 29 1.27 -13.66 4.32
C PHE A 29 0.75 -12.94 3.07
N HIS A 30 1.57 -12.84 2.02
CA HIS A 30 1.15 -12.23 0.76
C HIS A 30 0.19 -13.14 0.00
N GLU A 31 0.48 -14.45 -0.06
CA GLU A 31 -0.41 -15.43 -0.69
C GLU A 31 -1.78 -15.48 -0.01
N TYR A 32 -1.83 -15.40 1.32
CA TYR A 32 -3.10 -15.30 2.06
C TYR A 32 -3.98 -14.16 1.56
N TYR A 33 -3.43 -12.97 1.35
CA TYR A 33 -4.21 -11.83 0.85
C TYR A 33 -4.66 -12.01 -0.61
N GLN A 34 -3.88 -12.72 -1.43
CA GLN A 34 -4.27 -13.05 -2.80
C GLN A 34 -5.45 -14.02 -2.81
N GLU A 35 -5.40 -15.08 -2.01
CA GLU A 35 -6.49 -16.03 -1.87
C GLU A 35 -7.73 -15.39 -1.23
N LEU A 36 -7.57 -14.48 -0.27
CA LEU A 36 -8.68 -13.72 0.30
C LEU A 36 -9.37 -12.86 -0.76
N VAL A 37 -8.61 -12.09 -1.54
CA VAL A 37 -9.16 -11.26 -2.63
C VAL A 37 -9.87 -12.12 -3.67
N ARG A 38 -9.30 -13.28 -4.01
CA ARG A 38 -9.89 -14.24 -4.93
C ARG A 38 -11.21 -14.79 -4.39
N ALA A 39 -11.25 -15.25 -3.14
CA ALA A 39 -12.45 -15.77 -2.52
C ALA A 39 -13.56 -14.71 -2.42
N LEU A 40 -13.23 -13.46 -2.07
CA LEU A 40 -14.18 -12.34 -2.04
C LEU A 40 -14.77 -12.03 -3.43
N TYR A 41 -13.96 -12.15 -4.48
CA TYR A 41 -14.42 -12.00 -5.85
C TYR A 41 -15.35 -13.16 -6.27
N GLU A 42 -14.94 -14.40 -6.05
CA GLU A 42 -15.71 -15.60 -6.42
C GLU A 42 -17.05 -15.69 -5.69
N THR A 43 -17.13 -15.17 -4.46
CA THR A 43 -18.37 -15.08 -3.67
C THR A 43 -19.24 -13.86 -4.02
N GLY A 44 -18.78 -12.95 -4.87
CA GLY A 44 -19.55 -11.81 -5.36
C GLY A 44 -19.81 -10.71 -4.33
N VAL A 45 -18.95 -10.55 -3.33
CA VAL A 45 -19.13 -9.60 -2.21
C VAL A 45 -19.20 -8.14 -2.67
N SER A 46 -18.60 -7.79 -3.81
CA SER A 46 -18.72 -6.47 -4.42
C SER A 46 -18.82 -6.54 -5.94
N ARG A 47 -19.49 -5.53 -6.50
CA ARG A 47 -19.52 -5.24 -7.94
C ARG A 47 -18.23 -4.59 -8.45
N THR A 48 -17.35 -4.16 -7.56
CA THR A 48 -16.04 -3.59 -7.90
C THR A 48 -14.96 -4.66 -7.86
N VAL A 49 -13.98 -4.55 -8.76
CA VAL A 49 -12.90 -5.55 -8.83
C VAL A 49 -11.96 -5.43 -7.62
N TYR A 50 -11.79 -6.52 -6.87
CA TYR A 50 -10.85 -6.62 -5.77
C TYR A 50 -9.40 -6.72 -6.27
N CYS A 51 -8.47 -6.10 -5.55
CA CYS A 51 -7.04 -6.29 -5.71
C CYS A 51 -6.36 -6.23 -4.33
N VAL A 52 -5.18 -6.81 -4.19
CA VAL A 52 -4.37 -6.58 -2.98
C VAL A 52 -3.83 -5.16 -3.05
N ASN A 53 -4.20 -4.30 -2.10
CA ASN A 53 -3.67 -2.94 -2.06
C ASN A 53 -2.21 -2.92 -1.58
N ILE A 54 -1.49 -1.85 -1.89
CA ILE A 54 -0.07 -1.75 -1.50
C ILE A 54 0.14 -1.79 0.02
N ASP A 55 -0.84 -1.33 0.79
CA ASP A 55 -0.76 -1.34 2.26
C ASP A 55 -0.71 -2.78 2.78
N ALA A 56 -1.56 -3.66 2.25
CA ALA A 56 -1.54 -5.09 2.56
C ALA A 56 -0.26 -5.77 2.08
N VAL A 57 0.28 -5.39 0.91
CA VAL A 57 1.56 -5.91 0.43
C VAL A 57 2.69 -5.53 1.39
N ILE A 58 2.78 -4.25 1.80
CA ILE A 58 3.80 -3.78 2.75
C ILE A 58 3.66 -4.50 4.10
N ALA A 59 2.43 -4.64 4.61
CA ALA A 59 2.18 -5.37 5.84
C ALA A 59 2.61 -6.84 5.75
N ALA A 60 2.31 -7.52 4.64
CA ALA A 60 2.73 -8.91 4.41
C ALA A 60 4.26 -9.06 4.32
N LEU A 61 4.96 -8.10 3.71
CA LEU A 61 6.42 -8.08 3.65
C LEU A 61 7.03 -7.89 5.05
N LEU A 62 6.50 -6.94 5.81
CA LEU A 62 6.90 -6.70 7.20
C LEU A 62 6.68 -7.92 8.08
N LEU A 63 5.53 -8.57 7.96
CA LEU A 63 5.26 -9.81 8.68
C LEU A 63 6.27 -10.89 8.29
N LYS A 64 6.55 -11.11 7.00
CA LYS A 64 7.60 -12.06 6.60
C LYS A 64 8.95 -11.79 7.28
N MET A 65 9.35 -10.52 7.40
CA MET A 65 10.63 -10.14 8.00
C MET A 65 10.64 -10.25 9.53
N LEU A 66 9.54 -9.87 10.18
CA LEU A 66 9.47 -9.68 11.63
C LEU A 66 8.77 -10.81 12.38
N TRP A 67 8.20 -11.78 11.65
CA TRP A 67 7.44 -12.89 12.23
C TRP A 67 8.26 -13.69 13.22
N GLN A 68 9.46 -14.14 12.83
CA GLN A 68 10.29 -14.96 13.70
C GLN A 68 10.70 -14.23 15.00
N PRO A 69 11.26 -13.00 14.94
CA PRO A 69 11.51 -12.20 16.15
C PRO A 69 10.28 -11.99 17.04
N TYR A 70 9.10 -11.79 16.44
CA TYR A 70 7.86 -11.69 17.19
C TYR A 70 7.49 -13.00 17.89
N ARG A 71 7.56 -14.13 17.18
CA ARG A 71 7.24 -15.46 17.72
C ARG A 71 8.19 -15.91 18.82
N ASP A 72 9.45 -15.49 18.74
CA ASP A 72 10.47 -15.80 19.74
C ASP A 72 10.43 -14.84 20.95
N GLY A 73 9.52 -13.85 20.94
CA GLY A 73 9.38 -12.86 22.01
C GLY A 73 10.44 -11.77 22.01
N ALA A 74 11.32 -11.72 21.00
CA ALA A 74 12.32 -10.67 20.82
C ALA A 74 11.70 -9.34 20.33
N LEU A 75 10.51 -9.41 19.73
CA LEU A 75 9.74 -8.25 19.29
C LEU A 75 8.35 -8.27 19.94
N THR A 76 7.94 -7.15 20.55
CA THR A 76 6.58 -7.02 21.11
C THR A 76 5.57 -6.77 19.98
N GLN A 77 4.28 -7.02 20.27
CA GLN A 77 3.20 -6.69 19.33
C GLN A 77 3.16 -5.20 19.00
N GLU A 78 3.28 -4.34 20.01
CA GLU A 78 3.32 -2.88 19.84
C GLU A 78 4.48 -2.44 18.94
N ALA A 79 5.65 -3.06 19.08
CA ALA A 79 6.80 -2.78 18.22
C ALA A 79 6.56 -3.23 16.77
N LEU A 80 5.87 -4.36 16.56
CA LEU A 80 5.47 -4.83 15.23
C LEU A 80 4.52 -3.84 14.54
N GLU A 81 3.49 -3.38 15.26
CA GLU A 81 2.52 -2.39 14.75
C GLU A 81 3.22 -1.06 14.43
N THR A 82 4.05 -0.57 15.34
CA THR A 82 4.82 0.68 15.16
C THR A 82 5.77 0.60 13.97
N SER A 83 6.39 -0.56 13.72
CA SER A 83 7.30 -0.77 12.58
C SER A 83 6.58 -0.55 11.24
N ALA A 84 5.32 -0.99 11.13
CA ALA A 84 4.53 -0.78 9.92
C ALA A 84 4.25 0.69 9.63
N PHE A 85 3.84 1.44 10.65
CA PHE A 85 3.65 2.89 10.53
C PHE A 85 4.96 3.62 10.21
N THR A 86 6.06 3.21 10.83
CA THR A 86 7.38 3.84 10.65
C THR A 86 7.89 3.70 9.22
N ILE A 87 7.81 2.50 8.64
CA ILE A 87 8.22 2.29 7.22
C ILE A 87 7.39 3.16 6.29
N PHE A 88 6.06 3.19 6.49
CA PHE A 88 5.17 3.99 5.67
C PHE A 88 5.50 5.49 5.79
N LEU A 89 5.70 5.98 7.03
CA LEU A 89 6.04 7.37 7.30
C LEU A 89 7.32 7.78 6.57
N TYR A 90 8.40 7.01 6.70
CA TYR A 90 9.67 7.34 6.06
C TYR A 90 9.58 7.35 4.53
N ALA A 91 8.94 6.34 3.94
CA ALA A 91 8.73 6.30 2.49
C ALA A 91 7.89 7.50 2.00
N ARG A 92 6.84 7.86 2.74
CA ARG A 92 6.00 9.01 2.39
C ARG A 92 6.75 10.34 2.52
N MET A 93 7.53 10.51 3.58
CA MET A 93 8.33 11.71 3.83
C MET A 93 9.34 11.95 2.71
N LEU A 94 9.97 10.90 2.18
CA LEU A 94 10.86 10.99 1.01
C LEU A 94 10.13 11.56 -0.22
N GLY A 95 8.93 11.05 -0.51
CA GLY A 95 8.10 11.56 -1.60
C GLY A 95 7.67 13.01 -1.39
N CYS A 96 7.27 13.37 -0.17
CA CYS A 96 6.93 14.75 0.18
C CYS A 96 8.12 15.70 0.01
N ALA A 97 9.32 15.28 0.44
CA ALA A 97 10.53 16.09 0.28
C ALA A 97 10.88 16.29 -1.21
N ALA A 98 10.74 15.25 -2.03
CA ALA A 98 10.94 15.35 -3.48
C ALA A 98 9.91 16.27 -4.15
N GLU A 99 8.63 16.20 -3.74
CA GLU A 99 7.57 17.10 -4.24
C GLU A 99 7.85 18.57 -3.86
N VAL A 100 8.31 18.81 -2.63
CA VAL A 100 8.72 20.15 -2.18
C VAL A 100 9.86 20.69 -3.03
N ASP A 101 10.90 19.87 -3.27
CA ASP A 101 12.03 20.26 -4.10
C ASP A 101 11.61 20.55 -5.56
N ASP A 102 10.75 19.71 -6.14
CA ASP A 102 10.21 19.91 -7.49
C ASP A 102 9.44 21.24 -7.57
N HIS A 103 8.61 21.55 -6.57
CA HIS A 103 7.89 22.83 -6.53
C HIS A 103 8.80 24.03 -6.37
N LEU A 104 9.85 23.94 -5.55
CA LEU A 104 10.80 25.04 -5.36
C LEU A 104 11.63 25.33 -6.61
N ASN A 105 12.07 24.28 -7.31
CA ASN A 105 13.06 24.41 -8.39
C ASN A 105 12.46 24.38 -9.80
N ARG A 106 11.30 23.75 -9.98
CA ARG A 106 10.69 23.50 -11.31
C ARG A 106 9.23 23.94 -11.37
N GLY A 107 8.57 24.05 -10.23
CA GLY A 107 7.20 24.53 -10.12
C GLY A 107 7.05 26.00 -10.49
N ARG A 108 5.87 26.36 -11.00
CA ARG A 108 5.40 27.76 -10.97
C ARG A 108 4.61 27.96 -9.70
N ASN A 109 4.58 29.19 -9.17
CA ASN A 109 3.69 29.53 -8.05
C ASN A 109 2.26 29.11 -8.40
N MET A 110 1.74 28.12 -7.67
CA MET A 110 0.36 27.67 -7.79
C MET A 110 -0.49 28.33 -6.72
N ASP A 111 -1.65 28.85 -7.14
CA ASP A 111 -2.70 29.17 -6.18
C ASP A 111 -3.28 27.86 -5.63
N THR A 112 -2.90 27.50 -4.41
CA THR A 112 -3.34 26.26 -3.74
C THR A 112 -4.72 26.40 -3.08
N ARG A 113 -5.41 27.53 -3.24
CA ARG A 113 -6.77 27.70 -2.74
C ARG A 113 -7.74 26.81 -3.50
N THR A 114 -8.59 26.09 -2.76
CA THR A 114 -9.75 25.42 -3.36
C THR A 114 -10.69 26.48 -3.93
N ALA A 115 -11.03 26.36 -5.21
CA ALA A 115 -11.95 27.30 -5.87
C ALA A 115 -13.27 27.39 -5.09
N ALA A 116 -13.75 28.62 -4.84
CA ALA A 116 -14.96 28.86 -4.05
C ALA A 116 -16.20 28.10 -4.58
N SER A 117 -16.29 27.93 -5.91
CA SER A 117 -17.36 27.15 -6.55
C SER A 117 -17.34 25.64 -6.22
N LYS A 118 -16.23 25.14 -5.66
CA LYS A 118 -16.10 23.76 -5.14
C LYS A 118 -16.26 23.68 -3.63
N CYS A 119 -16.47 24.81 -2.94
CA CYS A 119 -16.71 24.86 -1.50
C CYS A 119 -18.22 24.97 -1.23
N GLN A 120 -18.68 24.36 -0.16
CA GLN A 120 -20.04 24.51 0.35
C GLN A 120 -19.98 24.83 1.84
N PHE A 121 -20.90 25.67 2.31
CA PHE A 121 -21.07 25.89 3.75
C PHE A 121 -21.65 24.62 4.39
N VAL A 122 -20.99 24.14 5.45
CA VAL A 122 -21.51 23.09 6.32
C VAL A 122 -22.15 23.81 7.50
N SER A 123 -23.47 23.71 7.62
CA SER A 123 -24.28 24.23 8.72
C SER A 123 -24.67 23.13 9.69
#